data_AF-A0A523PHP7-F1
#
_entry.id   AF-A0A523PHP7-F1
#
_cell.length_a   1.000
_cell.length_b   1.000
_cell.length_c   1.000
_cell.angle_alpha   90.00
_cell.angle_beta   90.00
_cell.angle_gamma   90.00
#
_symmetry.space_group_name_H-M   'P 1'
#
loop_
_entity.id
_entity.type
_entity.pdbx_description
1 polymer ?
#
loop_
_entity_poly.entity_id
_entity_poly.type
_entity_poly.pdbx_seq_one_letter_code
_entity_poly.pdbx_strand_id
1 'polypeptide(L)'
;MFFVGLDGRAEDPIGGYVQPAAFLGDLRRIHSGSATRSDLERKLAAAPDDVLARLVLTDELLELGDDPARGTRLAAARRIDVHGSSVPWRRHERQRVQNGLFGKYPG
;
A
#
# COMPACT_ATOMS: atom_id res chain seq x y z
N MET A 1 -8.57 12.25 -4.07
CA MET A 1 -9.64 11.53 -4.77
C MET A 1 -9.53 10.06 -4.41
N PHE A 2 -10.65 9.37 -4.19
CA PHE A 2 -10.66 7.93 -3.90
C PHE A 2 -11.35 7.19 -5.04
N PHE A 3 -10.80 6.03 -5.39
CA PHE A 3 -11.43 5.06 -6.27
C PHE A 3 -12.12 4.02 -5.42
N VAL A 4 -13.33 3.65 -5.83
CA VAL A 4 -14.19 2.73 -5.08
C VAL A 4 -14.39 1.48 -5.93
N GLY A 5 -14.19 0.32 -5.30
CA GLY A 5 -14.42 -0.99 -5.90
C GLY A 5 -15.89 -1.28 -6.08
N LEU A 6 -16.20 -2.37 -6.79
CA LEU A 6 -17.57 -2.82 -7.01
C LEU A 6 -18.29 -3.24 -5.71
N ASP A 7 -17.53 -3.55 -4.66
CA ASP A 7 -18.04 -3.87 -3.33
C ASP A 7 -18.31 -2.63 -2.46
N GLY A 8 -18.12 -1.43 -3.01
CA GLY A 8 -18.32 -0.16 -2.32
C GLY A 8 -17.19 0.24 -1.38
N ARG A 9 -16.09 -0.54 -1.30
CA ARG A 9 -14.93 -0.19 -0.50
C ARG A 9 -13.97 0.70 -1.28
N ALA A 10 -13.28 1.58 -0.57
CA ALA A 10 -12.21 2.34 -1.17
C ALA A 10 -11.07 1.38 -1.58
N GLU A 11 -10.71 1.42 -2.85
CA GLU A 11 -9.68 0.59 -3.47
C GLU A 11 -8.31 1.27 -3.45
N ASP A 12 -8.30 2.59 -3.69
CA ASP A 12 -7.06 3.32 -3.94
C ASP A 12 -7.26 4.84 -3.79
N PRO A 13 -6.34 5.56 -3.15
CA PRO A 13 -6.32 7.02 -3.12
C PRO A 13 -5.35 7.62 -4.14
N ILE A 14 -5.79 8.67 -4.84
CA ILE A 14 -4.88 9.66 -5.44
C ILE A 14 -4.98 10.94 -4.62
N GLY A 15 -3.99 11.20 -3.78
CA GLY A 15 -3.94 12.33 -2.85
C GLY A 15 -2.91 13.40 -3.24
N GLY A 16 -3.18 14.65 -2.87
CA GLY A 16 -2.27 15.79 -3.04
C GLY A 16 -2.23 16.36 -4.46
N TYR A 17 -1.34 17.33 -4.67
CA TYR A 17 -1.02 17.83 -6.00
C TYR A 17 0.00 16.89 -6.63
N VAL A 18 -0.38 16.24 -7.73
CA VAL A 18 0.49 15.38 -8.52
C VAL A 18 0.65 15.97 -9.93
N GLN A 19 1.85 15.81 -10.49
CA GLN A 19 2.10 16.22 -11.87
C GLN A 19 1.21 15.40 -12.82
N PRO A 20 0.77 15.96 -13.96
CA PRO A 20 -0.15 15.27 -14.88
C PRO A 20 0.34 13.88 -15.33
N ALA A 21 1.66 13.71 -15.53
CA ALA A 21 2.23 12.42 -15.91
C ALA A 21 2.09 11.36 -14.81
N ALA A 22 2.36 11.74 -13.55
CA ALA A 22 2.20 10.87 -12.39
C ALA A 22 0.73 10.50 -12.17
N PHE A 23 -0.16 11.48 -12.27
CA PHE A 23 -1.61 11.27 -12.20
C PHE A 23 -2.12 10.25 -13.24
N LEU A 24 -1.67 10.37 -14.48
CA LEU A 24 -2.01 9.40 -15.53
C LEU A 24 -1.42 8.01 -15.27
N GLY A 25 -0.23 7.94 -14.66
CA GLY A 25 0.38 6.69 -14.21
C GLY A 25 -0.49 5.99 -13.15
N ASP A 26 -0.90 6.73 -12.12
CA ASP A 26 -1.77 6.22 -11.06
C ASP A 26 -3.12 5.77 -11.60
N LEU A 27 -3.74 6.55 -12.50
CA LEU A 27 -4.98 6.15 -13.16
C LEU A 27 -4.84 4.83 -13.92
N ARG A 28 -3.76 4.65 -14.68
CA ARG A 28 -3.51 3.40 -15.42
C ARG A 28 -3.31 2.23 -14.47
N ARG A 29 -2.55 2.42 -13.38
CA ARG A 29 -2.32 1.42 -12.35
C ARG A 29 -3.65 0.97 -11.73
N ILE A 30 -4.47 1.93 -11.27
CA ILE A 30 -5.77 1.67 -10.65
C ILE A 30 -6.72 0.99 -11.63
N HIS A 31 -6.79 1.48 -12.88
CA HIS A 31 -7.65 0.88 -13.91
C HIS A 31 -7.24 -0.54 -14.27
N SER A 32 -5.93 -0.84 -14.25
CA SER A 32 -5.42 -2.21 -14.43
C SER A 32 -5.67 -3.12 -13.22
N GLY A 33 -6.14 -2.56 -12.10
CA GLY A 33 -6.32 -3.27 -10.84
C GLY A 33 -4.99 -3.71 -10.20
N SER A 34 -3.86 -3.09 -10.58
CA SER A 34 -2.55 -3.49 -10.07
C SER A 34 -2.22 -2.75 -8.78
N ALA A 35 -1.80 -3.47 -7.75
CA ALA A 35 -1.42 -2.93 -6.44
C ALA A 35 -2.54 -2.11 -5.76
N THR A 36 -3.81 -2.33 -6.13
CA THR A 36 -4.96 -1.81 -5.37
C THR A 36 -5.19 -2.65 -4.13
N ARG A 37 -6.05 -2.18 -3.20
CA ARG A 37 -6.45 -2.96 -2.02
C ARG A 37 -6.87 -4.39 -2.39
N SER A 38 -7.78 -4.56 -3.35
CA SER A 38 -8.28 -5.89 -3.74
C SER A 38 -7.22 -6.79 -4.37
N ASP A 39 -6.28 -6.25 -5.14
CA ASP A 39 -5.18 -7.04 -5.70
C ASP A 39 -4.22 -7.52 -4.62
N LEU A 40 -3.87 -6.64 -3.67
CA LEU A 40 -3.01 -6.99 -2.54
C LEU A 40 -3.68 -8.02 -1.62
N GLU A 41 -4.98 -7.87 -1.34
CA GLU A 41 -5.74 -8.86 -0.57
C GLU A 41 -5.78 -10.21 -1.29
N ARG A 42 -5.94 -10.23 -2.62
CA ARG A 42 -5.89 -11.47 -3.42
C ARG A 42 -4.51 -12.12 -3.43
N LYS A 43 -3.45 -11.33 -3.57
CA LYS A 43 -2.06 -11.80 -3.49
C LYS A 43 -1.78 -12.44 -2.13
N LEU A 44 -2.25 -11.83 -1.05
CA LEU A 44 -2.10 -12.38 0.30
C LEU A 44 -2.99 -13.60 0.57
N ALA A 45 -4.11 -13.74 -0.12
CA ALA A 45 -4.89 -14.98 -0.07
C ALA A 45 -4.12 -16.15 -0.70
N ALA A 46 -3.38 -15.90 -1.79
CA ALA A 46 -2.57 -16.90 -2.47
C ALA A 46 -1.21 -17.16 -1.78
N ALA A 47 -0.59 -16.12 -1.22
CA ALA A 47 0.69 -16.17 -0.52
C ALA A 47 0.58 -15.42 0.83
N PRO A 48 0.05 -16.09 1.88
CA PRO A 48 -0.18 -15.45 3.18
C PRO A 48 1.09 -14.91 3.84
N ASP A 49 2.26 -15.47 3.55
CA ASP A 49 3.52 -15.09 4.18
C ASP A 49 4.32 -14.05 3.37
N ASP A 50 3.73 -13.48 2.32
CA ASP A 50 4.37 -12.40 1.55
C ASP A 50 4.42 -11.10 2.38
N VAL A 51 5.56 -10.91 3.06
CA VAL A 51 5.83 -9.74 3.89
C VAL A 51 5.73 -8.45 3.08
N LEU A 52 6.18 -8.43 1.82
CA LEU A 52 6.14 -7.24 0.99
C LEU A 52 4.70 -6.84 0.69
N ALA A 53 3.87 -7.79 0.22
CA ALA A 53 2.46 -7.51 -0.07
C ALA A 53 1.70 -7.05 1.18
N ARG A 54 2.03 -7.57 2.37
CA ARG A 54 1.45 -7.11 3.65
C ARG A 54 1.83 -5.67 3.99
N LEU A 55 3.11 -5.31 3.79
CA LEU A 55 3.60 -3.97 4.06
C LEU A 55 3.01 -2.94 3.10
N VAL A 56 2.94 -3.27 1.80
CA VAL A 56 2.28 -2.41 0.81
C VAL A 56 0.80 -2.22 1.14
N LEU A 57 0.07 -3.29 1.48
CA LEU A 57 -1.34 -3.18 1.90
C LEU A 57 -1.50 -2.32 3.16
N THR A 58 -0.54 -2.36 4.08
CA THR A 58 -0.57 -1.53 5.30
C THR A 58 -0.44 -0.05 4.97
N ASP A 59 0.41 0.31 4.01
CA ASP A 59 0.55 1.70 3.56
C ASP A 59 -0.70 2.16 2.80
N GLU A 60 -1.26 1.34 1.92
CA GLU A 60 -2.52 1.66 1.23
C GLU A 60 -3.66 1.91 2.22
N LEU A 61 -3.80 1.06 3.25
CA LEU A 61 -4.83 1.25 4.28
C LEU A 61 -4.63 2.53 5.10
N LEU A 62 -3.39 2.99 5.31
CA LEU A 62 -3.12 4.28 5.94
C LEU A 62 -3.66 5.44 5.09
N GLU A 63 -3.43 5.38 3.78
CA GLU A 63 -3.84 6.45 2.87
C GLU A 63 -5.35 6.47 2.63
N LEU A 64 -5.98 5.30 2.72
CA LEU A 64 -7.43 5.15 2.75
C LEU A 64 -8.07 5.56 4.09
N GLY A 65 -7.27 5.79 5.15
CA GLY A 65 -7.76 6.12 6.49
C GLY A 65 -8.38 4.96 7.27
N ASP A 66 -8.11 3.71 6.86
CA ASP A 66 -8.60 2.49 7.51
C ASP A 66 -7.60 2.00 8.58
N ASP A 67 -7.40 2.82 9.61
CA ASP A 67 -6.46 2.57 10.71
C ASP A 67 -6.69 1.22 11.45
N PRO A 68 -7.93 0.77 11.71
CA PRO A 68 -8.17 -0.54 12.33
C PRO A 68 -7.67 -1.71 11.47
N ALA A 69 -7.96 -1.70 10.16
CA ALA A 69 -7.49 -2.74 9.25
C ALA A 69 -5.96 -2.69 9.12
N ARG A 70 -5.40 -1.49 9.01
CA ARG A 70 -3.95 -1.25 8.96
C ARG A 70 -3.23 -1.86 10.16
N GLY A 71 -3.69 -1.58 11.38
CA GLY A 71 -3.09 -2.10 12.61
C GLY A 71 -3.05 -3.63 12.62
N THR A 72 -4.15 -4.26 12.18
CA THR A 72 -4.25 -5.72 12.07
C THR A 72 -3.25 -6.29 11.07
N ARG A 73 -3.12 -5.68 9.88
CA ARG A 73 -2.19 -6.13 8.83
C ARG A 73 -0.73 -5.93 9.23
N LEU A 74 -0.40 -4.81 9.86
CA LEU A 74 0.95 -4.53 10.36
C LEU A 74 1.36 -5.52 11.45
N ALA A 75 0.47 -5.80 12.41
CA ALA A 75 0.72 -6.79 13.45
C ALA A 75 0.97 -8.18 12.85
N ALA A 76 0.23 -8.57 11.82
CA ALA A 76 0.44 -9.83 11.12
C ALA A 76 1.77 -9.86 10.36
N ALA A 77 2.18 -8.76 9.71
CA ALA A 77 3.48 -8.67 9.06
C ALA A 77 4.64 -8.83 10.07
N ARG A 78 4.53 -8.22 11.26
CA ARG A 78 5.52 -8.37 12.35
C ARG A 78 5.61 -9.79 12.90
N ARG A 79 4.54 -10.59 12.84
CA ARG A 79 4.63 -12.00 13.28
C ARG A 79 5.47 -12.84 12.31
N ILE A 80 5.49 -12.47 11.03
CA ILE A 80 6.27 -13.16 10.00
C ILE A 80 7.73 -12.69 10.04
N ASP A 81 7.97 -11.37 10.15
CA ASP A 81 9.29 -10.79 10.31
C ASP A 81 9.40 -10.06 11.65
N VAL A 82 9.66 -10.84 12.71
CA VAL A 82 9.70 -10.39 14.11
C VAL A 82 10.73 -9.30 14.35
N HIS A 83 11.86 -9.37 13.65
CA HIS A 83 12.97 -8.45 13.82
C HIS A 83 12.97 -7.30 12.81
N GLY A 84 12.04 -7.28 11.84
CA GLY A 84 12.02 -6.31 10.75
C GLY A 84 13.30 -6.33 9.90
N SER A 85 14.00 -7.46 9.89
CA SER A 85 15.36 -7.57 9.34
C SER A 85 15.37 -8.02 7.89
N SER A 86 14.22 -8.49 7.39
CA SER A 86 14.07 -8.90 6.00
C SER A 86 14.35 -7.74 5.05
N VAL A 87 14.84 -8.06 3.86
CA VAL A 87 15.08 -7.06 2.81
C VAL A 87 13.80 -6.27 2.46
N PRO A 88 12.62 -6.91 2.33
CA PRO A 88 11.35 -6.20 2.14
C PRO A 88 11.05 -5.19 3.25
N TRP A 89 11.22 -5.58 4.51
CA TRP A 89 10.95 -4.70 5.66
C TRP A 89 11.87 -3.48 5.69
N ARG A 90 13.20 -3.71 5.57
CA ARG A 90 14.17 -2.61 5.58
C ARG A 90 14.00 -1.66 4.40
N ARG A 91 13.60 -2.18 3.23
CA ARG A 91 13.27 -1.35 2.07
C ARG A 91 12.02 -0.51 2.34
N HIS A 92 10.98 -1.12 2.90
CA HIS A 92 9.74 -0.44 3.27
C HIS A 92 9.96 0.66 4.30
N GLU A 93 10.71 0.39 5.38
CA GLU A 93 11.04 1.40 6.39
C GLU A 93 11.83 2.56 5.80
N ARG A 94 12.82 2.28 4.94
CA ARG A 94 13.57 3.33 4.24
C ARG A 94 12.65 4.20 3.39
N GLN A 95 11.73 3.59 2.65
CA GLN A 95 10.78 4.30 1.81
C GLN A 95 9.81 5.14 2.66
N ARG A 96 9.33 4.62 3.79
CA ARG A 96 8.49 5.37 4.73
C ARG A 96 9.22 6.58 5.31
N VAL A 97 10.48 6.41 5.72
CA VAL A 97 11.31 7.52 6.22
C VAL A 97 11.54 8.57 5.13
N GLN A 98 11.87 8.15 3.91
CA GLN A 98 12.02 9.07 2.77
C GLN A 98 10.73 9.84 2.47
N ASN A 99 9.59 9.15 2.40
CA ASN A 99 8.29 9.77 2.13
C ASN A 99 7.85 10.70 3.26
N GLY A 100 8.17 10.38 4.52
CA GLY A 100 7.88 11.25 5.66
C GLY A 100 8.74 12.52 5.70
N LEU A 101 9.99 12.44 5.23
CA LEU A 101 10.91 13.57 5.20
C LEU A 101 10.70 14.50 3.99
N PHE A 102 10.32 13.95 2.84
CA PHE A 102 10.33 14.69 1.58
C PHE A 102 9.00 14.68 0.82
N GLY A 103 7.95 14.06 1.38
CA GLY A 103 6.72 13.77 0.65
C GLY A 103 6.88 12.58 -0.30
N LYS A 104 5.76 12.05 -0.81
CA LYS A 104 5.78 11.01 -1.84
C LYS A 104 6.36 11.57 -3.13
N TYR A 105 7.54 11.11 -3.55
CA TYR A 105 8.02 11.39 -4.90
C TYR A 105 7.31 10.46 -5.89
N PRO A 106 6.74 10.99 -6.99
CA PRO A 106 6.42 10.15 -8.13
C PRO A 106 7.74 9.68 -8.74
N GLY A 107 8.02 8.38 -8.62
CA GLY A 107 9.12 7.71 -9.31
C GLY A 107 8.80 7.44 -10.77
#